data_AF-A0AAV8Z4I4-F1
#
_entry.id   AF-A0AAV8Z4I4-F1
#
_cell.length_a   1.000
_cell.length_b   1.000
_cell.length_c   1.000
_cell.angle_alpha   90.00
_cell.angle_beta   90.00
_cell.angle_gamma   90.00
#
_symmetry.space_group_name_H-M   'P 1'
#
loop_
_entity.id
_entity.type
_entity.pdbx_description
1 polymer ?
#
loop_
_entity_poly.entity_id
_entity_poly.type
_entity_poly.pdbx_seq_one_letter_code
_entity_poly.pdbx_strand_id
1 'polypeptide(L)'
;MKCFSSGTLTVEEVYRDRDQFAGLVREVAAPDVGRMGIEILSFTIKDVYDEVQYLTSLGKAQTAMVKRTRTPALRRPTETRESEAQSMLLLLSCKVEAECQKSAMDIKYSTDTKIEDNSRMFKLQKANFDQEINTAKAQAQLAYQLQAAKIRQKIRNEEIQIEVVERKKQIEVEAQEVLRKESELNALVRLPAEAESYRVEVLAEGRRTQTVKNAQADSQKIKLMGTAEASAISGVGKADAERMRQKAAVYKQYGNAAVMSIVLEALPKIAAEVAAPLSKTEEIVLIGGPDNTTWK
;
A
#
# COMPACT_ATOMS: atom_id res chain seq x y z
N MET A 1 67.74 18.11 7.21
CA MET A 1 68.01 18.52 5.82
C MET A 1 68.25 20.03 5.85
N LYS A 2 69.51 20.49 5.73
CA LYS A 2 69.83 21.93 5.70
C LYS A 2 69.53 22.43 4.28
N CYS A 3 68.45 23.16 4.10
CA CYS A 3 68.20 23.89 2.86
C CYS A 3 68.95 25.22 2.93
N PHE A 4 70.08 25.35 2.22
CA PHE A 4 70.69 26.64 1.93
C PHE A 4 70.07 27.15 0.62
N SER A 5 69.07 28.03 0.74
CA SER A 5 68.54 28.78 -0.38
C SER A 5 69.52 29.91 -0.76
N SER A 6 69.45 30.39 -2.00
CA SER A 6 70.21 31.49 -2.61
C SER A 6 70.18 32.84 -1.88
N GLY A 7 69.68 32.90 -0.63
CA GLY A 7 69.52 34.11 0.17
C GLY A 7 70.63 34.39 1.20
N THR A 8 71.75 33.65 1.20
CA THR A 8 72.83 33.88 2.17
C THR A 8 73.96 34.79 1.68
N LEU A 9 74.00 35.14 0.39
CA LEU A 9 74.96 36.08 -0.20
C LEU A 9 74.23 37.34 -0.66
N THR A 10 74.85 38.51 -0.52
CA THR A 10 74.24 39.76 -1.02
C THR A 10 74.43 39.91 -2.53
N VAL A 11 73.62 40.77 -3.15
CA VAL A 11 73.65 41.01 -4.61
C VAL A 11 75.02 41.54 -5.06
N GLU A 12 75.73 42.25 -4.18
CA GLU A 12 77.07 42.79 -4.42
C GLU A 12 78.15 41.69 -4.42
N GLU A 13 78.05 40.72 -3.51
CA GLU A 13 79.00 39.61 -3.39
C GLU A 13 78.92 38.67 -4.59
N VAL A 14 77.70 38.40 -5.07
CA VAL A 14 77.46 37.62 -6.30
C VAL A 14 78.08 38.29 -7.52
N TYR A 15 78.11 39.63 -7.56
CA TYR A 15 78.72 40.36 -8.67
C TYR A 15 80.24 40.48 -8.56
N ARG A 16 80.79 40.56 -7.34
CA ARG A 16 82.23 40.71 -7.09
C ARG A 16 82.99 39.40 -7.29
N ASP A 17 82.46 38.27 -6.78
CA ASP A 17 83.15 36.97 -6.78
C ASP A 17 82.25 35.86 -7.37
N ARG A 18 82.14 35.86 -8.71
CA ARG A 18 81.28 34.94 -9.48
C ARG A 18 81.69 33.47 -9.35
N ASP A 19 82.99 33.20 -9.25
CA ASP A 19 83.51 31.83 -9.21
C ASP A 19 83.18 31.13 -7.89
N GLN A 20 83.17 31.87 -6.79
CA GLN A 20 82.80 31.34 -5.48
C GLN A 20 81.32 30.96 -5.44
N PHE A 21 80.45 31.81 -5.98
CA PHE A 21 79.02 31.51 -6.09
C PHE A 21 78.77 30.29 -6.99
N ALA A 22 79.45 30.20 -8.14
CA ALA A 22 79.35 29.06 -9.05
C ALA A 22 79.81 27.73 -8.41
N GLY A 23 80.86 27.78 -7.58
CA GLY A 23 81.35 26.62 -6.82
C GLY A 23 80.32 26.12 -5.80
N LEU A 24 79.73 27.03 -5.03
CA LEU A 24 78.75 26.69 -3.99
C LEU A 24 77.48 26.07 -4.57
N VAL A 25 76.96 26.61 -5.68
CA VAL A 25 75.78 26.06 -6.35
C VAL A 25 76.03 24.63 -6.87
N ARG A 26 77.24 24.37 -7.39
CA ARG A 26 77.62 23.02 -7.84
C ARG A 26 77.62 22.02 -6.70
N GLU A 27 78.21 22.37 -5.56
CA GLU A 27 78.31 21.49 -4.39
C GLU A 27 76.93 21.07 -3.88
N VAL A 28 75.98 22.01 -3.86
CA VAL A 28 74.61 21.74 -3.40
C VAL A 28 73.81 20.93 -4.42
N ALA A 29 73.93 21.23 -5.71
CA ALA A 29 73.12 20.59 -6.75
C ALA A 29 73.63 19.20 -7.17
N ALA A 30 74.94 18.94 -7.09
CA ALA A 30 75.57 17.69 -7.51
C ALA A 30 74.91 16.41 -6.92
N PRO A 31 74.60 16.30 -5.61
CA PRO A 31 73.98 15.09 -5.06
C PRO A 31 72.52 14.88 -5.50
N ASP A 32 71.80 15.95 -5.86
CA ASP A 32 70.39 15.85 -6.26
C ASP A 32 70.24 15.36 -7.69
N VAL A 33 71.03 15.91 -8.62
CA VAL A 33 71.05 15.42 -10.01
C VAL A 33 71.76 14.07 -10.13
N GLY A 34 72.73 13.79 -9.26
CA GLY A 34 73.39 12.48 -9.19
C GLY A 34 72.42 11.35 -8.86
N ARG A 35 71.42 11.58 -7.98
CA ARG A 35 70.35 10.62 -7.68
C ARG A 35 69.43 10.34 -8.86
N MET A 36 69.40 11.22 -9.85
CA MET A 36 68.69 11.03 -11.13
C MET A 36 69.58 10.45 -12.24
N GLY A 37 70.87 10.17 -11.95
CA GLY A 37 71.81 9.60 -12.91
C GLY A 37 72.49 10.60 -13.83
N ILE A 38 72.50 11.90 -13.49
CA ILE A 38 73.11 12.97 -14.29
C ILE A 38 74.27 13.60 -13.50
N GLU A 39 75.40 13.85 -14.16
CA GLU A 39 76.58 14.52 -13.58
C GLU A 39 76.80 15.92 -14.18
N ILE A 40 77.12 16.91 -13.34
CA ILE A 40 77.38 18.29 -13.77
C ILE A 40 78.87 18.44 -14.10
N LEU A 41 79.21 18.54 -15.38
CA LEU A 41 80.61 18.72 -15.83
C LEU A 41 81.16 20.13 -15.57
N SER A 42 80.37 21.18 -15.85
CA SER A 42 80.78 22.56 -15.60
C SER A 42 79.57 23.46 -15.39
N PHE A 43 79.72 24.47 -14.54
CA PHE A 43 78.71 25.49 -14.29
C PHE A 43 79.38 26.86 -14.34
N THR A 44 78.96 27.71 -15.28
CA THR A 44 79.44 29.08 -15.45
C THR A 44 78.25 30.03 -15.57
N ILE A 45 78.39 31.21 -14.98
CA ILE A 45 77.35 32.24 -15.00
C ILE A 45 77.54 33.08 -16.26
N LYS A 46 76.50 33.19 -17.10
CA LYS A 46 76.52 34.05 -18.28
C LYS A 46 76.27 35.50 -17.90
N ASP A 47 75.02 35.83 -17.60
CA ASP A 47 74.59 37.21 -17.31
C ASP A 47 73.70 37.27 -16.06
N VAL A 48 73.74 38.41 -15.36
CA VAL A 48 72.89 38.72 -14.21
C VAL A 48 72.10 39.97 -14.55
N TYR A 49 70.78 39.86 -14.56
CA TYR A 49 69.86 40.96 -14.82
C TYR A 49 69.05 41.28 -13.56
N ASP A 50 68.74 42.56 -13.38
CA ASP A 50 67.91 43.07 -12.29
C ASP A 50 66.70 43.82 -12.87
N GLU A 51 65.50 43.52 -12.37
CA GLU A 51 64.24 44.15 -12.80
C GLU A 51 64.05 45.56 -12.22
N VAL A 52 64.64 45.85 -11.06
CA VAL A 52 64.38 47.09 -10.29
C VAL A 52 65.43 48.18 -10.56
N GLN A 53 66.31 47.99 -11.55
CA GLN A 53 67.38 48.93 -11.94
C GLN A 53 68.26 49.40 -10.76
N TYR A 54 68.40 48.59 -9.71
CA TYR A 54 69.22 48.88 -8.54
C TYR A 54 70.70 49.00 -8.93
N LEU A 55 71.18 48.07 -9.75
CA LEU A 55 72.56 48.04 -10.25
C LEU A 55 72.90 49.26 -11.12
N THR A 56 71.98 49.67 -11.99
CA THR A 56 72.14 50.87 -12.83
C THR A 56 72.23 52.15 -11.99
N SER A 57 71.52 52.18 -10.86
CA SER A 57 71.52 53.32 -9.94
C SER A 57 72.83 53.43 -9.16
N LEU A 58 73.42 52.30 -8.74
CA LEU A 58 74.74 52.27 -8.10
C LEU A 58 75.85 52.73 -9.06
N GLY A 59 75.78 52.32 -10.33
CA GLY A 59 76.69 52.78 -11.38
C GLY A 59 76.63 54.29 -11.61
N LYS A 60 75.42 54.88 -11.62
CA LYS A 60 75.24 56.34 -11.75
C LYS A 60 75.90 57.11 -10.62
N ALA A 61 75.80 56.65 -9.37
CA ALA A 61 76.42 57.30 -8.21
C ALA A 61 77.95 57.30 -8.32
N GLN A 62 78.55 56.17 -8.68
CA GLN A 62 80.00 56.06 -8.89
C GLN A 62 80.48 56.91 -10.07
N THR A 63 79.71 56.94 -11.17
CA THR A 63 80.03 57.77 -12.34
C THR A 63 79.94 59.27 -12.03
N ALA A 64 78.96 59.68 -11.22
CA ALA A 64 78.80 61.06 -10.77
C ALA A 64 79.94 61.50 -9.84
N MET A 65 80.40 60.60 -8.96
CA MET A 65 81.55 60.86 -8.09
C MET A 65 82.83 61.05 -8.91
N VAL A 66 83.12 60.14 -9.85
CA VAL A 66 84.28 60.24 -10.75
C VAL A 66 84.23 61.51 -11.62
N LYS A 67 83.04 61.90 -12.12
CA LYS A 67 82.86 63.14 -12.88
C LYS A 67 83.10 64.39 -12.02
N ARG A 68 82.64 64.39 -10.77
CA ARG A 68 82.89 65.50 -9.82
C ARG A 68 84.37 65.67 -9.49
N THR A 69 85.10 64.58 -9.33
CA THR A 69 86.55 64.64 -9.06
C THR A 69 87.36 65.05 -10.30
N ARG A 70 86.83 64.85 -11.51
CA ARG A 70 87.53 65.13 -12.78
C ARG A 70 87.42 66.57 -13.28
N THR A 71 86.50 67.39 -12.76
CA THR A 71 86.37 68.80 -13.19
C THR A 71 86.74 69.81 -12.10
N PRO A 72 88.04 70.15 -11.94
CA PRO A 72 88.46 71.32 -11.16
C PRO A 72 89.08 72.42 -12.06
N ALA A 73 88.37 72.91 -13.09
CA ALA A 73 88.88 74.04 -13.87
C ALA A 73 87.75 74.92 -14.44
N LEU A 74 87.83 76.22 -14.10
CA LEU A 74 87.07 77.38 -14.58
C LEU A 74 85.64 77.58 -14.05
N ARG A 75 85.53 78.33 -12.95
CA ARG A 75 84.43 79.28 -12.75
C ARG A 75 85.04 80.65 -12.45
N ARG A 76 84.93 81.60 -13.39
CA ARG A 76 85.40 83.00 -13.22
C ARG A 76 84.37 83.81 -12.42
N PRO A 77 84.76 84.87 -11.68
CA PRO A 77 83.90 85.49 -10.65
C PRO A 77 83.01 86.66 -11.10
N THR A 78 82.93 87.03 -12.38
CA THR A 78 82.36 88.34 -12.80
C THR A 78 80.93 88.34 -13.35
N GLU A 79 80.14 87.29 -13.13
CA GLU A 79 78.73 87.19 -13.60
C GLU A 79 77.72 87.07 -12.44
N THR A 80 77.97 87.68 -11.28
CA THR A 80 77.12 87.47 -10.09
C THR A 80 75.85 88.33 -10.06
N ARG A 81 75.84 89.56 -10.60
CA ARG A 81 74.67 90.46 -10.47
C ARG A 81 73.55 90.23 -11.49
N GLU A 82 73.87 89.93 -12.74
CA GLU A 82 72.85 89.64 -13.77
C GLU A 82 72.29 88.22 -13.64
N SER A 83 73.09 87.28 -13.13
CA SER A 83 72.64 85.90 -12.88
C SER A 83 71.70 85.79 -11.67
N GLU A 84 71.87 86.61 -10.63
CA GLU A 84 70.98 86.66 -9.47
C GLU A 84 69.57 87.18 -9.84
N ALA A 85 69.48 88.23 -10.67
CA ALA A 85 68.21 88.77 -11.14
C ALA A 85 67.46 87.80 -12.08
N GLN A 86 68.18 87.12 -12.99
CA GLN A 86 67.59 86.09 -13.86
C GLN A 86 67.16 84.86 -13.05
N SER A 87 67.92 84.46 -12.03
CA SER A 87 67.56 83.35 -11.15
C SER A 87 66.29 83.65 -10.33
N MET A 88 66.14 84.90 -9.87
CA MET A 88 64.94 85.34 -9.15
C MET A 88 63.70 85.40 -10.05
N LEU A 89 63.83 85.88 -11.30
CA LEU A 89 62.75 85.89 -12.28
C LEU A 89 62.30 84.47 -12.66
N LEU A 90 63.24 83.55 -12.84
CA LEU A 90 62.96 82.13 -13.13
C LEU A 90 62.25 81.42 -11.95
N LEU A 91 62.64 81.73 -10.72
CA LEU A 91 61.96 81.21 -9.53
C LEU A 91 60.53 81.76 -9.40
N LEU A 92 60.31 83.01 -9.79
CA LEU A 92 58.98 83.63 -9.75
C LEU A 92 58.06 83.04 -10.83
N SER A 93 58.54 82.84 -12.06
CA SER A 93 57.76 82.18 -13.12
C SER A 93 57.45 80.72 -12.77
N CYS A 94 58.40 79.99 -12.20
CA CYS A 94 58.18 78.62 -11.75
C CYS A 94 57.11 78.53 -10.64
N LYS A 95 57.05 79.51 -9.73
CA LYS A 95 56.01 79.57 -8.68
C LYS A 95 54.62 79.86 -9.26
N VAL A 96 54.52 80.85 -10.15
CA VAL A 96 53.26 81.21 -10.81
C VAL A 96 52.74 80.06 -11.68
N GLU A 97 53.63 79.38 -12.41
CA GLU A 97 53.29 78.19 -13.19
C GLU A 97 52.81 77.04 -12.30
N ALA A 98 53.48 76.81 -11.16
CA ALA A 98 53.06 75.78 -10.21
C ALA A 98 51.69 76.08 -9.58
N GLU A 99 51.39 77.34 -9.26
CA GLU A 99 50.08 77.75 -8.73
C GLU A 99 48.97 77.64 -9.79
N CYS A 100 49.26 78.03 -11.03
CA CYS A 100 48.34 77.87 -12.16
C CYS A 100 48.06 76.39 -12.47
N GLN A 101 49.07 75.53 -12.36
CA GLN A 101 48.90 74.08 -12.52
C GLN A 101 48.04 73.47 -11.41
N LYS A 102 48.23 73.89 -10.15
CA LYS A 102 47.41 73.41 -9.03
C LYS A 102 45.94 73.78 -9.21
N SER A 103 45.64 75.04 -9.52
CA SER A 103 44.25 75.48 -9.74
C SER A 103 43.60 74.80 -10.94
N ALA A 104 44.34 74.57 -12.03
CA ALA A 104 43.86 73.81 -13.18
C ALA A 104 43.56 72.35 -12.83
N MET A 105 44.39 71.70 -11.99
CA MET A 105 44.14 70.35 -11.51
C MET A 105 42.92 70.28 -10.58
N ASP A 106 42.75 71.23 -9.66
CA ASP A 106 41.60 71.28 -8.75
C ASP A 106 40.27 71.43 -9.52
N ILE A 107 40.24 72.26 -10.55
CA ILE A 107 39.07 72.41 -11.43
C ILE A 107 38.79 71.11 -12.18
N LYS A 108 39.82 70.45 -12.72
CA LYS A 108 39.67 69.15 -13.40
C LYS A 108 39.09 68.10 -12.46
N TYR A 109 39.71 67.89 -11.29
CA TYR A 109 39.22 66.93 -10.31
C TYR A 109 37.80 67.22 -9.84
N SER A 110 37.46 68.48 -9.55
CA SER A 110 36.10 68.85 -9.15
C SER A 110 35.06 68.66 -10.25
N THR A 111 35.47 68.76 -11.52
CA THR A 111 34.61 68.49 -12.67
C THR A 111 34.43 66.99 -12.87
N ASP A 112 35.52 66.22 -12.78
CA ASP A 112 35.50 64.76 -12.90
C ASP A 112 34.68 64.12 -11.78
N THR A 113 34.79 64.61 -10.53
CA THR A 113 33.93 64.14 -9.43
C THR A 113 32.45 64.39 -9.71
N LYS A 114 32.10 65.56 -10.27
CA LYS A 114 30.70 65.86 -10.62
C LYS A 114 30.19 64.99 -11.77
N ILE A 115 31.04 64.66 -12.74
CA ILE A 115 30.68 63.78 -13.86
C ILE A 115 30.43 62.36 -13.35
N GLU A 116 31.29 61.85 -12.47
CA GLU A 116 31.10 60.52 -11.87
C GLU A 116 29.92 60.47 -10.92
N ASP A 117 29.69 61.52 -10.12
CA ASP A 117 28.50 61.62 -9.27
C ASP A 117 27.21 61.61 -10.11
N ASN A 118 27.15 62.42 -11.18
CA ASN A 118 26.02 62.41 -12.10
C ASN A 118 25.82 61.05 -12.78
N SER A 119 26.93 60.42 -13.21
CA SER A 119 26.90 59.09 -13.84
C SER A 119 26.44 58.00 -12.87
N ARG A 120 26.89 58.07 -11.61
CA ARG A 120 26.46 57.18 -10.53
C ARG A 120 24.98 57.38 -10.23
N MET A 121 24.51 58.62 -10.08
CA MET A 121 23.11 58.93 -9.84
C MET A 121 22.21 58.45 -10.97
N PHE A 122 22.62 58.65 -12.23
CA PHE A 122 21.91 58.13 -13.39
C PHE A 122 21.82 56.60 -13.38
N LYS A 123 22.94 55.90 -13.11
CA LYS A 123 22.97 54.43 -13.01
C LYS A 123 22.08 53.92 -11.87
N LEU A 124 22.09 54.58 -10.72
CA LEU A 124 21.22 54.24 -9.58
C LEU A 124 19.74 54.42 -9.92
N GLN A 125 19.36 55.55 -10.53
CA GLN A 125 17.98 55.77 -10.96
C GLN A 125 17.53 54.74 -11.99
N LYS A 126 18.37 54.45 -12.99
CA LYS A 126 18.09 53.40 -13.98
C LYS A 126 17.88 52.04 -13.31
N ALA A 127 18.76 51.65 -12.38
CA ALA A 127 18.62 50.38 -11.66
C ALA A 127 17.33 50.32 -10.82
N ASN A 128 16.94 51.43 -10.19
CA ASN A 128 15.68 51.52 -9.45
C ASN A 128 14.46 51.33 -10.37
N PHE A 129 14.43 52.01 -11.53
CA PHE A 129 13.35 51.81 -12.50
C PHE A 129 13.33 50.40 -13.08
N ASP A 130 14.49 49.82 -13.38
CA ASP A 130 14.58 48.43 -13.84
C ASP A 130 14.06 47.46 -12.77
N GLN A 131 14.37 47.70 -11.49
CA GLN A 131 13.81 46.94 -10.38
C GLN A 131 12.29 47.06 -10.31
N GLU A 132 11.73 48.28 -10.39
CA GLU A 132 10.29 48.51 -10.40
C GLU A 132 9.61 47.81 -11.58
N ILE A 133 10.14 47.96 -12.80
CA ILE A 133 9.63 47.30 -14.00
C ILE A 133 9.66 45.78 -13.84
N ASN A 134 10.75 45.22 -13.30
CA ASN A 134 10.88 43.78 -13.11
C ASN A 134 9.93 43.25 -12.03
N THR A 135 9.75 43.99 -10.93
CA THR A 135 8.77 43.62 -9.89
C THR A 135 7.35 43.67 -10.44
N ALA A 136 6.98 44.70 -11.19
CA ALA A 136 5.67 44.82 -11.84
C ALA A 136 5.45 43.70 -12.86
N LYS A 137 6.46 43.37 -13.68
CA LYS A 137 6.40 42.23 -14.62
C LYS A 137 6.22 40.90 -13.90
N ALA A 138 6.97 40.65 -12.83
CA ALA A 138 6.86 39.42 -12.04
C ALA A 138 5.47 39.30 -11.39
N GLN A 139 4.95 40.40 -10.83
CA GLN A 139 3.59 40.45 -10.28
C GLN A 139 2.52 40.18 -11.34
N ALA A 140 2.64 40.79 -12.53
CA ALA A 140 1.72 40.56 -13.64
C ALA A 140 1.73 39.09 -14.09
N GLN A 141 2.92 38.47 -14.18
CA GLN A 141 3.05 37.05 -14.50
C GLN A 141 2.42 36.15 -13.44
N LEU A 142 2.68 36.41 -12.16
CA LEU A 142 2.08 35.65 -11.05
C LEU A 142 0.56 35.83 -11.02
N ALA A 143 0.05 37.03 -11.24
CA ALA A 143 -1.39 37.29 -11.32
C ALA A 143 -2.04 36.54 -12.48
N TYR A 144 -1.38 36.51 -13.65
CA TYR A 144 -1.83 35.75 -14.81
C TYR A 144 -1.86 34.24 -14.50
N GLN A 145 -0.79 33.69 -13.94
CA GLN A 145 -0.72 32.28 -13.55
C GLN A 145 -1.77 31.91 -12.49
N LEU A 146 -1.98 32.77 -11.50
CA LEU A 146 -3.00 32.60 -10.47
C LEU A 146 -4.41 32.59 -11.07
N GLN A 147 -4.70 33.49 -12.02
CA GLN A 147 -5.98 33.49 -12.71
C GLN A 147 -6.17 32.24 -13.57
N ALA A 148 -5.14 31.83 -14.31
CA ALA A 148 -5.19 30.57 -15.07
C ALA A 148 -5.46 29.37 -14.16
N ALA A 149 -4.82 29.31 -12.98
CA ALA A 149 -5.06 28.26 -11.99
C ALA A 149 -6.49 28.29 -11.43
N LYS A 150 -7.02 29.48 -11.09
CA LYS A 150 -8.41 29.65 -10.64
C LYS A 150 -9.42 29.19 -11.69
N ILE A 151 -9.20 29.55 -12.95
CA ILE A 151 -10.06 29.12 -14.06
C ILE A 151 -9.98 27.61 -14.22
N ARG A 152 -8.78 27.01 -14.21
CA ARG A 152 -8.61 25.54 -14.26
C ARG A 152 -9.32 24.84 -13.10
N GLN A 153 -9.27 25.39 -11.89
CA GLN A 153 -9.99 24.86 -10.74
C GLN A 153 -11.51 24.89 -10.97
N LYS A 154 -12.04 25.99 -11.52
CA LYS A 154 -13.47 26.10 -11.86
C LYS A 154 -13.88 25.09 -12.94
N ILE A 155 -13.08 24.95 -14.00
CA ILE A 155 -13.31 23.95 -15.06
C ILE A 155 -13.34 22.55 -14.47
N ARG A 156 -12.34 22.18 -13.65
CA ARG A 156 -12.29 20.87 -12.99
C ARG A 156 -13.50 20.61 -12.10
N ASN A 157 -13.94 21.62 -11.34
CA ASN A 157 -15.14 21.47 -10.51
C ASN A 157 -16.37 21.18 -11.37
N GLU A 158 -16.52 21.88 -12.50
CA GLU A 158 -17.63 21.64 -13.43
C GLU A 158 -17.53 20.26 -14.10
N GLU A 159 -16.34 19.84 -14.51
CA GLU A 159 -16.07 18.49 -15.04
C GLU A 159 -16.50 17.40 -14.04
N ILE A 160 -16.13 17.55 -12.77
CA ILE A 160 -16.54 16.60 -11.71
C ILE A 160 -18.07 16.61 -11.55
N GLN A 161 -18.74 17.77 -11.65
CA GLN A 161 -20.20 17.80 -11.59
C GLN A 161 -20.84 17.05 -12.76
N ILE A 162 -20.30 17.22 -13.98
CA ILE A 162 -20.75 16.46 -15.15
C ILE A 162 -20.58 14.96 -14.90
N GLU A 163 -19.40 14.52 -14.44
CA GLU A 163 -19.13 13.11 -14.12
C GLU A 163 -20.10 12.55 -13.05
N VAL A 164 -20.37 13.33 -11.99
CA VAL A 164 -21.33 12.92 -10.95
C VAL A 164 -22.74 12.78 -11.52
N VAL A 165 -23.17 13.68 -12.41
CA VAL A 165 -24.48 13.61 -13.06
C VAL A 165 -24.56 12.40 -13.99
N GLU A 166 -23.52 12.13 -14.78
CA GLU A 166 -23.43 10.94 -15.64
C GLU A 166 -23.50 9.66 -14.81
N ARG A 167 -22.70 9.56 -13.74
CA ARG A 167 -22.70 8.40 -12.84
C ARG A 167 -24.07 8.19 -12.20
N LYS A 168 -24.74 9.25 -11.74
CA LYS A 168 -26.10 9.17 -11.18
C LYS A 168 -27.10 8.65 -12.19
N LYS A 169 -27.06 9.16 -13.44
CA LYS A 169 -27.92 8.66 -14.52
C LYS A 169 -27.65 7.20 -14.84
N GLN A 170 -26.39 6.78 -14.84
CA GLN A 170 -26.02 5.38 -15.05
C GLN A 170 -26.60 4.47 -13.95
N ILE A 171 -26.47 4.86 -12.68
CA ILE A 171 -27.07 4.13 -11.56
C ILE A 171 -28.59 4.08 -11.68
N GLU A 172 -29.23 5.17 -12.12
CA GLU A 172 -30.68 5.21 -12.32
C GLU A 172 -31.13 4.24 -13.42
N VAL A 173 -30.43 4.21 -14.55
CA VAL A 173 -30.69 3.26 -15.64
C VAL A 173 -30.48 1.82 -15.14
N GLU A 174 -29.39 1.54 -14.45
CA GLU A 174 -29.12 0.22 -13.87
C GLU A 174 -30.19 -0.21 -12.87
N ALA A 175 -30.66 0.71 -12.02
CA ALA A 175 -31.75 0.44 -11.07
C ALA A 175 -33.06 0.10 -11.81
N GLN A 176 -33.38 0.83 -12.88
CA GLN A 176 -34.54 0.52 -13.73
C GLN A 176 -34.39 -0.84 -14.42
N GLU A 177 -33.19 -1.18 -14.90
CA GLU A 177 -32.94 -2.50 -15.48
C GLU A 177 -33.10 -3.64 -14.46
N VAL A 178 -32.65 -3.45 -13.22
CA VAL A 178 -32.84 -4.41 -12.13
C VAL A 178 -34.32 -4.60 -11.85
N LEU A 179 -35.10 -3.52 -11.75
CA LEU A 179 -36.55 -3.60 -11.54
C LEU A 179 -37.26 -4.33 -12.68
N ARG A 180 -36.86 -4.08 -13.94
CA ARG A 180 -37.39 -4.81 -15.11
C ARG A 180 -37.07 -6.29 -15.03
N LYS A 181 -35.81 -6.65 -14.75
CA LYS A 181 -35.38 -8.05 -14.59
C LYS A 181 -36.06 -8.75 -13.42
N GLU A 182 -36.26 -8.06 -12.30
CA GLU A 182 -36.99 -8.59 -11.15
C GLU A 182 -38.45 -8.87 -11.52
N SER A 183 -39.10 -7.94 -12.22
CA SER A 183 -40.47 -8.13 -12.72
C SER A 183 -40.57 -9.30 -13.71
N GLU A 184 -39.60 -9.44 -14.61
CA GLU A 184 -39.50 -10.58 -15.55
C GLU A 184 -39.29 -11.91 -14.81
N LEU A 185 -38.39 -11.95 -13.82
CA LEU A 185 -38.12 -13.15 -13.01
C LEU A 185 -39.35 -13.53 -12.16
N ASN A 186 -40.03 -12.55 -11.58
CA ASN A 186 -41.25 -12.78 -10.82
C ASN A 186 -42.33 -13.39 -11.71
N ALA A 187 -42.52 -12.87 -12.92
CA ALA A 187 -43.52 -13.38 -13.87
C ALA A 187 -43.15 -14.76 -14.45
N LEU A 188 -41.88 -15.00 -14.80
CA LEU A 188 -41.45 -16.22 -15.50
C LEU A 188 -41.11 -17.39 -14.58
N VAL A 189 -40.59 -17.12 -13.38
CA VAL A 189 -40.07 -18.16 -12.48
C VAL A 189 -40.91 -18.27 -11.23
N ARG A 190 -41.14 -17.17 -10.50
CA ARG A 190 -41.81 -17.23 -9.19
C ARG A 190 -43.29 -17.57 -9.31
N LEU A 191 -44.04 -16.86 -10.16
CA LEU A 191 -45.47 -17.12 -10.33
C LEU A 191 -45.76 -18.57 -10.79
N PRO A 192 -45.06 -19.11 -11.80
CA PRO A 192 -45.26 -20.51 -12.19
C PRO A 192 -44.85 -21.49 -11.11
N ALA A 193 -43.73 -21.25 -10.41
CA ALA A 193 -43.29 -22.11 -9.31
C ALA A 193 -44.28 -22.10 -8.14
N GLU A 194 -44.83 -20.94 -7.79
CA GLU A 194 -45.88 -20.80 -6.78
C GLU A 194 -47.17 -21.52 -7.21
N ALA A 195 -47.57 -21.36 -8.48
CA ALA A 195 -48.72 -22.08 -9.03
C ALA A 195 -48.53 -23.60 -9.02
N GLU A 196 -47.34 -24.10 -9.35
CA GLU A 196 -47.01 -25.53 -9.26
C GLU A 196 -46.98 -26.04 -7.81
N SER A 197 -46.36 -25.29 -6.90
CA SER A 197 -46.34 -25.63 -5.47
C SER A 197 -47.76 -25.72 -4.92
N TYR A 198 -48.60 -24.73 -5.20
CA TYR A 198 -49.99 -24.73 -4.78
C TYR A 198 -50.77 -25.91 -5.37
N ARG A 199 -50.55 -26.24 -6.65
CA ARG A 199 -51.17 -27.40 -7.30
C ARG A 199 -50.77 -28.71 -6.60
N VAL A 200 -49.49 -28.88 -6.25
CA VAL A 200 -49.00 -30.08 -5.56
C VAL A 200 -49.57 -30.16 -4.14
N GLU A 201 -49.63 -29.05 -3.43
CA GLU A 201 -50.21 -28.98 -2.08
C GLU A 201 -51.69 -29.38 -2.08
N VAL A 202 -52.50 -28.81 -2.98
CA VAL A 202 -53.92 -29.15 -3.12
C VAL A 202 -54.10 -30.63 -3.49
N LEU A 203 -53.26 -31.18 -4.38
CA LEU A 203 -53.29 -32.60 -4.71
C LEU A 203 -52.90 -33.49 -3.53
N ALA A 204 -51.89 -33.10 -2.75
CA ALA A 204 -51.45 -33.82 -1.57
C ALA A 204 -52.52 -33.79 -0.46
N GLU A 205 -53.15 -32.64 -0.25
CA GLU A 205 -54.26 -32.46 0.69
C GLU A 205 -55.50 -33.27 0.27
N GLY A 206 -55.82 -33.25 -1.03
CA GLY A 206 -56.87 -34.09 -1.60
C GLY A 206 -56.62 -35.59 -1.37
N ARG A 207 -55.39 -36.06 -1.64
CA ARG A 207 -54.99 -37.45 -1.36
C ARG A 207 -55.05 -37.78 0.13
N ARG A 208 -54.55 -36.90 1.00
CA ARG A 208 -54.60 -37.07 2.46
C ARG A 208 -56.04 -37.19 2.94
N THR A 209 -56.92 -36.32 2.47
CA THR A 209 -58.35 -36.33 2.79
C THR A 209 -59.01 -37.61 2.28
N GLN A 210 -58.67 -38.06 1.06
CA GLN A 210 -59.19 -39.31 0.52
C GLN A 210 -58.75 -40.52 1.35
N THR A 211 -57.46 -40.62 1.72
CA THR A 211 -56.95 -41.70 2.57
C THR A 211 -57.63 -41.71 3.94
N VAL A 212 -57.78 -40.54 4.58
CA VAL A 212 -58.46 -40.43 5.88
C VAL A 212 -59.93 -40.83 5.77
N LYS A 213 -60.65 -40.36 4.75
CA LYS A 213 -62.06 -40.72 4.54
C LYS A 213 -62.24 -42.20 4.24
N ASN A 214 -61.36 -42.79 3.43
CA ASN A 214 -61.39 -44.22 3.14
C ASN A 214 -61.13 -45.04 4.42
N ALA A 215 -60.11 -44.67 5.21
CA ALA A 215 -59.83 -45.34 6.48
C ALA A 215 -60.99 -45.20 7.49
N GLN A 216 -61.66 -44.04 7.52
CA GLN A 216 -62.87 -43.84 8.32
C GLN A 216 -64.03 -44.70 7.83
N ALA A 217 -64.27 -44.78 6.52
CA ALA A 217 -65.30 -45.62 5.93
C ALA A 217 -65.06 -47.10 6.22
N ASP A 218 -63.82 -47.58 6.08
CA ASP A 218 -63.43 -48.94 6.40
C ASP A 218 -63.60 -49.24 7.90
N SER A 219 -63.20 -48.31 8.77
CA SER A 219 -63.41 -48.44 10.22
C SER A 219 -64.91 -48.51 10.56
N GLN A 220 -65.75 -47.68 9.94
CA GLN A 220 -67.20 -47.72 10.14
C GLN A 220 -67.81 -49.02 9.61
N LYS A 221 -67.36 -49.49 8.44
CA LYS A 221 -67.77 -50.79 7.88
C LYS A 221 -67.44 -51.94 8.82
N ILE A 222 -66.21 -52.01 9.33
CA ILE A 222 -65.79 -53.03 10.29
C ILE A 222 -66.62 -52.95 11.58
N LYS A 223 -66.87 -51.74 12.10
CA LYS A 223 -67.73 -51.55 13.28
C LYS A 223 -69.16 -52.06 13.05
N LEU A 224 -69.75 -51.73 11.90
CA LEU A 224 -71.12 -52.14 11.55
C LEU A 224 -71.21 -53.65 11.34
N MET A 225 -70.22 -54.26 10.68
CA MET A 225 -70.14 -55.72 10.54
C MET A 225 -69.96 -56.39 11.91
N GLY A 226 -69.04 -55.89 12.74
CA GLY A 226 -68.82 -56.41 14.08
C GLY A 226 -70.05 -56.29 14.99
N THR A 227 -70.81 -55.20 14.91
CA THR A 227 -72.06 -55.06 15.68
C THR A 227 -73.16 -55.97 15.13
N ALA A 228 -73.25 -56.15 13.82
CA ALA A 228 -74.18 -57.08 13.18
C ALA A 228 -73.87 -58.53 13.56
N GLU A 229 -72.59 -58.94 13.48
CA GLU A 229 -72.12 -60.26 13.91
C GLU A 229 -72.34 -60.49 15.41
N ALA A 230 -71.99 -59.53 16.26
CA ALA A 230 -72.26 -59.61 17.69
C ALA A 230 -73.76 -59.74 17.98
N SER A 231 -74.61 -59.02 17.25
CA SER A 231 -76.06 -59.14 17.39
C SER A 231 -76.58 -60.49 16.90
N ALA A 232 -76.03 -61.02 15.81
CA ALA A 232 -76.37 -62.35 15.29
C ALA A 232 -75.96 -63.45 16.27
N ILE A 233 -74.72 -63.42 16.78
CA ILE A 233 -74.21 -64.36 17.78
C ILE A 233 -75.02 -64.24 19.09
N SER A 234 -75.35 -63.03 19.54
CA SER A 234 -76.21 -62.81 20.70
C SER A 234 -77.62 -63.37 20.47
N GLY A 235 -78.18 -63.22 19.28
CA GLY A 235 -79.45 -63.81 18.87
C GLY A 235 -79.44 -65.34 18.92
N VAL A 236 -78.43 -65.96 18.31
CA VAL A 236 -78.21 -67.42 18.37
C VAL A 236 -78.00 -67.88 19.82
N GLY A 237 -77.16 -67.19 20.59
CA GLY A 237 -76.90 -67.50 21.99
C GLY A 237 -78.14 -67.39 22.88
N LYS A 238 -79.00 -66.39 22.65
CA LYS A 238 -80.31 -66.27 23.33
C LYS A 238 -81.25 -67.40 22.93
N ALA A 239 -81.35 -67.71 21.64
CA ALA A 239 -82.15 -68.82 21.15
C ALA A 239 -81.68 -70.15 21.74
N ASP A 240 -80.38 -70.37 21.83
CA ASP A 240 -79.79 -71.56 22.45
C ASP A 240 -80.05 -71.62 23.96
N ALA A 241 -79.91 -70.49 24.66
CA ALA A 241 -80.26 -70.39 26.07
C ALA A 241 -81.75 -70.67 26.31
N GLU A 242 -82.64 -70.19 25.45
CA GLU A 242 -84.08 -70.49 25.49
C GLU A 242 -84.36 -71.96 25.18
N ARG A 243 -83.74 -72.54 24.15
CA ARG A 243 -83.82 -73.98 23.85
C ARG A 243 -83.38 -74.82 25.04
N MET A 244 -82.28 -74.47 25.68
CA MET A 244 -81.79 -75.15 26.88
C MET A 244 -82.74 -74.97 28.07
N ARG A 245 -83.30 -73.77 28.28
CA ARG A 245 -84.30 -73.53 29.33
C ARG A 245 -85.58 -74.33 29.11
N GLN A 246 -86.07 -74.40 27.88
CA GLN A 246 -87.24 -75.21 27.55
C GLN A 246 -86.95 -76.70 27.75
N LYS A 247 -85.78 -77.20 27.29
CA LYS A 247 -85.32 -78.56 27.61
C LYS A 247 -85.26 -78.79 29.13
N ALA A 248 -84.69 -77.86 29.90
CA ALA A 248 -84.61 -77.96 31.36
C ALA A 248 -86.00 -77.91 32.04
N ALA A 249 -86.94 -77.13 31.51
CA ALA A 249 -88.32 -77.07 32.02
C ALA A 249 -89.08 -78.37 31.74
N VAL A 250 -88.90 -78.94 30.56
CA VAL A 250 -89.38 -80.28 30.21
C VAL A 250 -88.79 -81.30 31.19
N TYR A 251 -87.47 -81.34 31.38
CA TYR A 251 -86.85 -82.25 32.37
C TYR A 251 -87.32 -82.05 33.81
N LYS A 252 -87.81 -80.87 34.19
CA LYS A 252 -88.42 -80.62 35.51
C LYS A 252 -89.84 -81.17 35.63
N GLN A 253 -90.63 -81.09 34.56
CA GLN A 253 -92.03 -81.55 34.55
C GLN A 253 -92.15 -83.06 34.37
N TYR A 254 -91.24 -83.66 33.60
CA TYR A 254 -91.07 -85.10 33.58
C TYR A 254 -90.26 -85.48 34.83
N GLY A 255 -90.94 -85.79 35.95
CA GLY A 255 -90.30 -86.17 37.22
C GLY A 255 -89.43 -87.44 37.16
N ASN A 256 -89.23 -88.13 38.28
CA ASN A 256 -88.30 -89.28 38.44
C ASN A 256 -88.28 -90.33 37.28
N ALA A 257 -89.37 -90.44 36.51
CA ALA A 257 -89.47 -91.28 35.31
C ALA A 257 -88.56 -90.87 34.12
N ALA A 258 -88.33 -89.57 33.86
CA ALA A 258 -87.43 -89.16 32.76
C ALA A 258 -85.95 -89.28 33.14
N VAL A 259 -85.61 -89.03 34.40
CA VAL A 259 -84.25 -89.33 34.90
C VAL A 259 -83.98 -90.82 34.76
N MET A 260 -84.96 -91.68 35.10
CA MET A 260 -84.85 -93.13 34.89
C MET A 260 -84.70 -93.50 33.40
N SER A 261 -85.44 -92.86 32.49
CA SER A 261 -85.34 -93.13 31.03
C SER A 261 -84.00 -92.67 30.44
N ILE A 262 -83.47 -91.51 30.86
CA ILE A 262 -82.15 -91.03 30.41
C ILE A 262 -81.04 -91.91 30.98
N VAL A 263 -81.15 -92.35 32.24
CA VAL A 263 -80.23 -93.31 32.84
C VAL A 263 -80.31 -94.65 32.11
N LEU A 264 -81.50 -95.12 31.72
CA LEU A 264 -81.70 -96.33 30.92
C LEU A 264 -81.20 -96.21 29.47
N GLU A 265 -81.22 -95.03 28.85
CA GLU A 265 -80.61 -94.78 27.53
C GLU A 265 -79.09 -94.55 27.59
N ALA A 266 -78.59 -93.98 28.68
CA ALA A 266 -77.16 -93.81 28.93
C ALA A 266 -76.51 -95.11 29.44
N LEU A 267 -77.29 -96.00 30.07
CA LEU A 267 -76.86 -97.30 30.58
C LEU A 267 -76.16 -98.17 29.53
N PRO A 268 -76.65 -98.31 28.29
CA PRO A 268 -75.95 -99.00 27.21
C PRO A 268 -74.59 -98.39 26.88
N LYS A 269 -74.45 -97.05 26.91
CA LYS A 269 -73.17 -96.36 26.62
C LYS A 269 -72.18 -96.52 27.76
N ILE A 270 -72.65 -96.41 29.00
CA ILE A 270 -71.84 -96.66 30.20
C ILE A 270 -71.46 -98.15 30.27
N ALA A 271 -72.40 -99.07 30.01
CA ALA A 271 -72.14 -100.50 29.93
C ALA A 271 -71.19 -100.85 28.79
N ALA A 272 -71.27 -100.17 27.64
CA ALA A 272 -70.30 -100.33 26.55
C ALA A 272 -68.89 -99.91 26.98
N GLU A 273 -68.73 -98.79 27.69
CA GLU A 273 -67.40 -98.38 28.17
C GLU A 273 -66.88 -99.20 29.37
N VAL A 274 -67.77 -99.71 30.22
CA VAL A 274 -67.41 -100.62 31.32
C VAL A 274 -67.13 -102.05 30.81
N ALA A 275 -67.77 -102.49 29.72
CA ALA A 275 -67.54 -103.79 29.07
C ALA A 275 -66.43 -103.75 28.01
N ALA A 276 -66.02 -102.57 27.52
CA ALA A 276 -64.89 -102.40 26.63
C ALA A 276 -63.59 -103.08 27.14
N PRO A 277 -63.25 -103.04 28.45
CA PRO A 277 -62.13 -103.83 28.97
C PRO A 277 -62.36 -105.35 29.00
N LEU A 278 -63.61 -105.83 29.19
CA LEU A 278 -63.95 -107.26 29.23
C LEU A 278 -64.05 -107.89 27.83
N SER A 279 -64.40 -107.12 26.80
CA SER A 279 -64.42 -107.55 25.39
C SER A 279 -63.01 -107.74 24.81
N LYS A 280 -61.99 -107.09 25.41
CA LYS A 280 -60.58 -107.19 25.00
C LYS A 280 -59.81 -108.36 25.63
N THR A 281 -60.43 -109.16 26.50
CA THR A 281 -59.81 -110.37 27.07
C THR A 281 -60.29 -111.60 26.32
N GLU A 282 -59.45 -112.15 25.43
CA GLU A 282 -59.76 -113.32 24.58
C GLU A 282 -59.67 -114.66 25.33
N GLU A 283 -59.04 -114.71 26.50
CA GLU A 283 -58.87 -115.92 27.30
C GLU A 283 -58.97 -115.62 28.80
N ILE A 284 -60.03 -116.14 29.45
CA ILE A 284 -60.14 -116.19 30.91
C ILE A 284 -59.50 -117.51 31.35
N VAL A 285 -58.25 -117.46 31.81
CA VAL A 285 -57.58 -118.61 32.40
C VAL A 285 -58.12 -118.80 33.83
N LEU A 286 -59.03 -119.75 33.99
CA LEU A 286 -59.46 -120.23 35.29
C LEU A 286 -58.31 -121.05 35.89
N ILE A 287 -57.52 -120.45 36.79
CA ILE A 287 -56.49 -121.19 37.55
C ILE A 287 -57.22 -122.03 38.60
N GLY A 288 -57.66 -123.22 38.19
CA GLY A 288 -58.06 -124.29 39.10
C GLY A 288 -56.82 -124.98 39.64
N GLY A 289 -56.61 -124.90 40.96
CA GLY A 289 -55.71 -125.80 41.68
C GLY A 289 -56.12 -127.27 41.47
N PRO A 290 -55.21 -128.24 41.67
CA PRO A 290 -55.43 -129.63 41.29
C PRO A 290 -56.53 -130.25 42.16
N ASP A 291 -57.72 -130.43 41.58
CA ASP A 291 -58.48 -131.67 41.60
C ASP A 291 -59.77 -131.57 40.74
N ASN A 292 -59.87 -132.52 39.81
CA ASN A 292 -61.09 -133.03 39.15
C ASN A 292 -61.74 -132.27 37.96
N THR A 293 -61.54 -132.88 36.77
CA THR A 293 -62.46 -133.03 35.61
C THR A 293 -63.11 -131.81 34.96
N THR A 294 -62.75 -131.53 33.70
CA THR A 294 -63.57 -131.66 32.45
C THR A 294 -62.90 -130.86 31.33
N TRP A 295 -62.44 -131.50 30.25
CA TRP A 295 -63.09 -131.67 28.92
C TRP A 295 -63.38 -130.36 28.18
N LYS A 296 -62.81 -130.27 26.96
CA LYS A 296 -62.88 -129.17 26.00
C LYS A 296 -64.28 -128.95 25.44
#